data_AF-A0A5N5VER6-F1
#
_entry.id   AF-A0A5N5VER6-F1
#
_cell.length_a   1.000
_cell.length_b   1.000
_cell.length_c   1.000
_cell.angle_alpha   90.00
_cell.angle_beta   90.00
_cell.angle_gamma   90.00
#
_symmetry.space_group_name_H-M   'P 1'
#
loop_
_entity.id
_entity.type
_entity.pdbx_description
1 polymer ?
#
loop_
_entity_poly.entity_id
_entity_poly.type
_entity_poly.pdbx_seq_one_letter_code
_entity_poly.pdbx_strand_id
1 'polypeptide(L)' 'MTSPEAGKSAVRALDFSAAKAVAWLTFTAFFALLALYFVGLDQGATSVFGNSTVVHEFVHDARHLLGFPCH' A
#
# COMPACT_ATOMS: atom_id res chain seq x y z
N MET A 1 8.12 -49.51 32.83
CA MET A 1 7.86 -48.08 33.14
C MET A 1 8.23 -47.26 31.92
N THR A 2 7.31 -46.99 31.01
CA THR A 2 7.47 -45.95 29.97
C THR A 2 6.06 -45.59 29.47
N SER A 3 5.50 -44.47 29.94
CA SER A 3 4.38 -43.82 29.25
C SER A 3 4.95 -42.87 28.21
N PRO A 4 4.35 -42.74 27.02
CA PRO A 4 4.80 -41.76 26.05
C PRO A 4 4.35 -40.37 26.49
N GLU A 5 5.28 -39.42 26.59
CA GLU A 5 4.94 -37.99 26.67
C GLU A 5 4.24 -37.60 25.37
N ALA A 6 2.92 -37.47 25.44
CA ALA A 6 2.12 -36.93 24.37
C ALA A 6 2.63 -35.53 24.04
N GLY A 7 3.33 -35.39 22.91
CA GLY A 7 3.76 -34.13 22.36
C GLY A 7 2.57 -33.19 22.28
N LYS A 8 2.53 -32.22 23.21
CA LYS A 8 1.52 -31.19 23.27
C LYS A 8 1.72 -30.34 22.01
N SER A 9 0.98 -30.68 20.95
CA SER A 9 0.88 -29.87 19.75
C SER A 9 0.40 -28.50 20.18
N ALA A 10 1.35 -27.58 20.34
CA ALA A 10 1.06 -26.22 20.73
C ALA A 10 0.34 -25.59 19.54
N VAL A 11 -0.97 -25.52 19.63
CA VAL A 11 -1.77 -24.62 18.81
C VAL A 11 -1.20 -23.24 19.07
N ARG A 12 -0.37 -22.75 18.14
CA ARG A 12 0.30 -21.46 18.26
C ARG A 12 -0.80 -20.41 18.26
N ALA A 13 -1.12 -19.88 19.44
CA ALA A 13 -2.05 -18.77 19.58
C ALA A 13 -1.53 -17.65 18.67
N LEU A 14 -2.31 -17.30 17.65
CA LEU A 14 -1.98 -16.18 16.77
C LEU A 14 -1.94 -14.93 17.64
N ASP A 15 -0.81 -14.22 17.59
CA ASP A 15 -0.70 -12.92 18.21
C ASP A 15 -1.56 -11.94 17.40
N PHE A 16 -2.80 -11.77 17.86
CA PHE A 16 -3.77 -10.86 17.27
C PHE A 16 -3.27 -9.41 17.25
N SER A 17 -2.37 -9.02 18.16
CA SER A 17 -1.77 -7.69 18.18
C SER A 17 -0.80 -7.50 17.02
N ALA A 18 0.12 -8.45 16.82
CA ALA A 18 1.05 -8.43 15.70
C ALA A 18 0.32 -8.53 14.34
N ALA A 19 -0.67 -9.42 14.23
CA ALA A 19 -1.48 -9.55 13.02
C ALA A 19 -2.24 -8.25 12.68
N LYS A 20 -2.82 -7.59 13.70
CA LYS A 20 -3.48 -6.28 13.54
C LYS A 20 -2.48 -5.20 13.11
N ALA A 21 -1.29 -5.16 13.70
CA ALA A 21 -0.25 -4.19 13.33
C ALA A 21 0.19 -4.39 11.87
N VAL A 22 0.44 -5.63 11.45
CA VAL A 22 0.80 -5.96 10.07
C VAL A 22 -0.32 -5.56 9.10
N ALA A 23 -1.59 -5.81 9.45
CA ALA A 23 -2.73 -5.42 8.63
C ALA A 23 -2.79 -3.90 8.41
N TRP A 24 -2.65 -3.12 9.49
CA TRP A 24 -2.63 -1.66 9.41
C TRP A 24 -1.44 -1.14 8.61
N LEU A 25 -0.23 -1.65 8.87
CA LEU A 25 0.97 -1.23 8.15
C LEU A 25 0.87 -1.56 6.66
N THR A 26 0.39 -2.75 6.32
CA THR A 26 0.19 -3.17 4.92
C THR A 26 -0.84 -2.28 4.23
N PHE A 27 -1.96 -2.01 4.90
CA PHE A 27 -3.00 -1.13 4.38
C PHE A 27 -2.44 0.27 4.13
N THR A 28 -1.79 0.88 5.13
CA THR A 28 -1.17 2.21 4.98
C THR A 28 -0.11 2.23 3.88
N ALA A 29 0.76 1.23 3.81
CA ALA A 29 1.79 1.14 2.79
C ALA A 29 1.18 1.03 1.38
N PHE A 30 0.13 0.22 1.21
CA PHE A 30 -0.59 0.09 -0.05
C PHE A 30 -1.18 1.42 -0.52
N PHE A 31 -1.86 2.17 0.36
CA PHE A 31 -2.41 3.47 0.00
C PHE A 31 -1.32 4.54 -0.23
N ALA A 32 -0.22 4.49 0.50
CA ALA A 32 0.92 5.36 0.26
C ALA A 32 1.52 5.12 -1.14
N LEU A 33 1.69 3.86 -1.53
CA LEU A 33 2.16 3.51 -2.88
C LEU A 33 1.16 3.95 -3.96
N LEU A 34 -0.14 3.80 -3.71
CA LEU A 34 -1.18 4.26 -4.63
C LEU A 34 -1.12 5.79 -4.84
N ALA A 35 -0.94 6.54 -3.75
CA ALA A 35 -0.77 7.99 -3.82
C ALA A 35 0.49 8.39 -4.61
N LEU A 36 1.63 7.75 -4.31
CA LEU A 36 2.88 7.99 -5.04
C LEU A 36 2.76 7.66 -6.53
N TYR A 37 2.03 6.59 -6.87
CA TYR A 37 1.76 6.23 -8.24
C TYR A 37 0.96 7.32 -8.98
N PHE A 38 -0.19 7.75 -8.45
CA PHE A 38 -1.01 8.75 -9.14
C PHE A 38 -0.37 10.13 -9.18
N VAL A 39 0.40 10.51 -8.15
CA VAL A 39 1.04 11.83 -8.10
C VAL A 39 2.30 11.90 -8.96
N GLY A 40 3.07 10.81 -9.04
CA GLY A 40 4.39 10.81 -9.69
C GLY A 40 4.49 10.01 -10.99
N LEU A 41 3.81 8.87 -11.07
CA LEU A 41 4.04 7.87 -12.13
C LEU A 41 2.95 7.85 -13.21
N ASP A 42 1.74 8.34 -12.94
CA ASP A 42 0.63 8.34 -13.92
C ASP A 42 0.84 9.47 -14.95
N GLN A 43 1.42 9.13 -16.10
CA GLN A 43 1.85 10.08 -17.15
C GLN A 43 1.19 9.79 -18.52
N GLY A 44 0.09 9.02 -18.55
CA GLY A 44 -0.60 8.60 -19.78
C GLY A 44 -0.01 7.39 -20.51
N ALA A 45 1.31 7.16 -20.51
CA ALA A 45 1.91 5.93 -21.06
C ALA A 45 1.93 4.77 -20.06
N THR A 46 2.00 5.12 -18.78
CA THR A 46 2.03 4.21 -17.62
C THR A 46 0.68 4.13 -16.93
N SER A 47 -0.34 4.82 -17.44
CA SER A 47 -1.61 4.97 -16.73
C SER A 47 -2.42 3.67 -16.69
N VAL A 48 -2.95 3.36 -15.51
CA VAL A 48 -3.93 2.28 -15.31
C VAL A 48 -5.23 2.55 -16.07
N PHE A 49 -5.45 3.79 -16.53
CA PHE A 49 -6.59 4.18 -17.37
C PHE A 49 -6.25 4.14 -18.88
N GLY A 50 -5.18 3.45 -19.28
CA GLY A 50 -4.75 3.36 -20.67
C GLY A 50 -4.02 4.62 -21.11
N ASN A 51 -4.28 5.09 -22.34
CA ASN A 51 -3.61 6.27 -22.91
C ASN A 51 -4.22 7.61 -22.43
N SER A 52 -4.72 7.65 -21.20
CA SER A 52 -5.43 8.80 -20.63
C SER A 52 -4.52 9.60 -19.68
N THR A 53 -4.57 10.92 -19.79
CA THR A 53 -3.80 11.87 -18.95
C THR A 53 -4.68 12.65 -17.99
N VAL A 54 -5.96 12.29 -17.81
CA VAL A 54 -6.89 13.08 -16.98
C VAL A 54 -6.39 13.24 -15.54
N VAL A 55 -5.87 12.16 -14.93
CA VAL A 55 -5.32 12.24 -13.57
C VAL A 55 -4.03 13.05 -13.55
N HIS A 56 -3.17 12.86 -14.56
CA HIS A 56 -1.95 13.65 -14.72
C HIS A 56 -2.24 15.15 -14.77
N GLU A 57 -3.16 15.58 -15.64
CA GLU A 57 -3.54 16.98 -15.82
C GLU A 57 -4.16 17.55 -14.53
N PHE A 58 -5.04 16.79 -13.87
CA PHE A 58 -5.62 17.21 -12.59
C PHE A 58 -4.55 17.46 -11.52
N VAL A 59 -3.61 16.52 -11.35
CA VAL A 59 -2.51 16.66 -10.37
C VAL A 59 -1.55 17.77 -10.78
N HIS A 60 -1.25 17.87 -12.07
CA HIS A 60 -0.42 18.91 -12.64
C HIS A 60 -1.00 20.30 -12.33
N ASP A 61 -2.30 20.51 -12.59
CA ASP A 61 -3.00 21.76 -12.32
C ASP A 61 -3.06 22.08 -10.82
N ALA A 62 -3.26 21.07 -9.97
CA ALA A 62 -3.23 21.26 -8.52
C ALA A 62 -1.86 21.76 -8.04
N ARG A 63 -0.75 21.31 -8.64
CA ARG A 63 0.58 21.81 -8.28
C ARG A 63 0.79 23.26 -8.72
N HIS A 64 0.27 23.64 -9.89
CA HIS A 64 0.27 25.02 -10.35
C HIS A 64 -0.55 25.92 -9.44
N LEU A 65 -1.72 25.45 -8.99
CA LEU A 65 -2.56 26.16 -8.01
C LEU A 65 -1.82 26.39 -6.69
N LEU A 66 -0.99 25.43 -6.26
CA LEU A 66 -0.14 25.55 -5.07
C LEU A 66 1.15 26.37 -5.31
N GLY A 67 1.33 26.94 -6.50
CA GLY A 67 2.44 27.83 -6.84
C GLY A 67 3.75 27.11 -7.20
N PHE A 68 3.72 25.79 -7.40
CA PHE A 68 4.92 25.04 -7.77
C PHE A 68 5.18 25.15 -9.29
N PRO A 69 6.37 25.59 -9.74
CA PRO A 69 6.66 25.80 -11.16
C PRO A 69 6.86 24.48 -11.92
N CYS A 70 6.32 24.37 -13.14
CA CYS A 70 6.62 23.30 -14.10
C CYS A 70 7.62 23.70 -15.18
N HIS A 71 8.23 22.69 -15.81
CA HIS A 71 9.23 22.83 -16.87
C HIS A 71 8.55 22.82 -18.24
#